data_AF-A0A914F3I2-F1
#
_entry.id   AF-A0A914F3I2-F1
#
_cell.length_a   1.000
_cell.length_b   1.000
_cell.length_c   1.000
_cell.angle_alpha   90.00
_cell.angle_beta   90.00
_cell.angle_gamma   90.00
#
_symmetry.space_group_name_H-M   'P 1'
#
loop_
_entity.id
_entity.type
_entity.pdbx_description
1 polymer ?
#
loop_
_entity_poly.entity_id
_entity_poly.type
_entity_poly.pdbx_seq_one_letter_code
_entity_poly.pdbx_strand_id
1 'polypeptide(L)'
;MSKCLTNITKNVGTIYISSCKKIYENLAVEEWLFRNHDLDKFGELALFWSNSPAVVIGRHQNPFLEADIQYIDKNGIDFARRHSGGGTVYHGNGNLNVSLLTTQKNHCRPRNLQWIAGVINQNFGVNLIATKRDDIIFPDERKVSGTAARIARGRAYHHLTLLVDEDLDVLRRSLNSPFKNRIKTNATQSVPAKHVGQLSQDAPGITVDEVKELLINSFQKQFKKCQIITVEEISESAFPDIQKTQKELLSWEWRFAKSPKFILDDNVQVENGIIKVSSNPNYQIGSQFYPSSNDFPTNQQH
;
A
#
# COMPACT_ATOMS: atom_id res chain seq x y z
N MET A 1 -0.08 26.35 0.76
CA MET A 1 -1.36 25.63 0.63
C MET A 1 -2.23 26.12 -0.55
N SER A 2 -2.19 27.40 -0.96
CA SER A 2 -3.07 27.96 -2.01
C SER A 2 -2.88 27.37 -3.44
N LYS A 3 -1.68 26.94 -3.86
CA LYS A 3 -1.44 26.37 -5.21
C LYS A 3 -2.06 24.98 -5.47
N CYS A 4 -2.61 24.31 -4.45
CA CYS A 4 -3.05 22.92 -4.56
C CYS A 4 -4.49 22.74 -5.05
N LEU A 5 -5.36 23.75 -4.89
CA LEU A 5 -6.82 23.58 -4.89
C LEU A 5 -7.55 24.14 -6.12
N THR A 6 -6.84 24.62 -7.13
CA THR A 6 -7.47 25.09 -8.36
C THR A 6 -7.93 23.91 -9.22
N ASN A 7 -9.25 23.73 -9.31
CA ASN A 7 -9.88 22.80 -10.23
C ASN A 7 -9.89 23.40 -11.64
N ILE A 8 -8.92 22.97 -12.46
CA ILE A 8 -8.89 23.28 -13.88
C ILE A 8 -9.22 21.99 -14.61
N THR A 9 -10.25 22.00 -15.46
CA THR A 9 -10.54 20.89 -16.37
C THR A 9 -9.32 20.65 -17.25
N LYS A 10 -8.77 19.43 -17.17
CA LYS A 10 -7.55 19.07 -17.90
C LYS A 10 -7.92 18.55 -19.30
N ASN A 11 -6.97 18.62 -20.24
CA ASN A 11 -7.25 18.23 -21.62
C ASN A 11 -7.35 16.71 -21.80
N VAL A 12 -6.39 15.97 -21.26
CA VAL A 12 -6.29 14.51 -21.43
C VAL A 12 -6.02 13.84 -20.09
N GLY A 13 -6.63 12.70 -19.84
CA GLY A 13 -6.35 11.82 -18.70
C GLY A 13 -6.44 10.34 -19.09
N THR A 14 -5.94 9.48 -18.22
CA THR A 14 -5.88 8.03 -18.45
C THR A 14 -6.33 7.26 -17.23
N ILE A 15 -7.17 6.25 -17.41
CA ILE A 15 -7.59 5.34 -16.36
C ILE A 15 -7.10 3.93 -16.71
N TYR A 16 -6.38 3.30 -15.80
CA TYR A 16 -6.09 1.88 -15.83
C TYR A 16 -6.92 1.17 -14.78
N ILE A 17 -7.52 0.03 -15.13
CA ILE A 17 -8.29 -0.82 -14.22
C ILE A 17 -7.65 -2.19 -14.22
N SER A 18 -7.02 -2.59 -13.11
CA SER A 18 -6.46 -3.93 -13.00
C SER A 18 -7.51 -4.93 -12.56
N SER A 19 -7.66 -5.99 -13.34
CA SER A 19 -8.44 -7.17 -12.94
C SER A 19 -7.59 -8.18 -12.15
N CYS A 20 -6.26 -8.06 -12.21
CA CYS A 20 -5.34 -8.91 -11.48
C CYS A 20 -5.50 -8.69 -9.96
N LYS A 21 -5.50 -9.78 -9.20
CA LYS A 21 -5.64 -9.76 -7.73
C LYS A 21 -4.33 -10.04 -6.99
N LYS A 22 -3.22 -10.28 -7.69
CA LYS A 22 -1.93 -10.57 -7.03
C LYS A 22 -1.15 -9.28 -6.77
N ILE A 23 -0.65 -9.14 -5.54
CA ILE A 23 0.02 -7.91 -5.11
C ILE A 23 1.28 -7.60 -5.93
N TYR A 24 2.09 -8.60 -6.27
CA TYR A 24 3.33 -8.40 -7.02
C TYR A 24 3.08 -7.96 -8.47
N GLU A 25 2.01 -8.48 -9.06
CA GLU A 25 1.52 -8.12 -10.39
C GLU A 25 1.08 -6.66 -10.41
N ASN A 26 0.20 -6.26 -9.49
CA ASN A 26 -0.29 -4.88 -9.43
C ASN A 26 0.81 -3.86 -9.07
N LEU A 27 1.73 -4.19 -8.17
CA LEU A 27 2.88 -3.33 -7.86
C LEU A 27 3.85 -3.21 -9.05
N ALA A 28 3.99 -4.26 -9.87
CA ALA A 28 4.79 -4.20 -11.09
C ALA A 28 4.15 -3.27 -12.13
N VAL A 29 2.83 -3.33 -12.30
CA VAL A 29 2.07 -2.41 -13.18
C VAL A 29 2.17 -0.97 -12.67
N GLU A 30 1.98 -0.72 -11.38
CA GLU A 30 2.16 0.62 -10.79
C GLU A 30 3.56 1.19 -11.10
N GLU A 31 4.61 0.38 -10.90
CA GLU A 31 5.98 0.81 -11.18
C GLU A 31 6.24 1.02 -12.67
N TRP A 32 5.71 0.15 -13.52
CA TRP A 32 5.84 0.28 -14.96
C TRP A 32 5.18 1.57 -15.45
N LEU A 33 3.94 1.86 -15.00
CA LEU A 33 3.24 3.10 -15.34
C LEU A 33 3.99 4.33 -14.82
N PHE A 34 4.53 4.26 -13.61
CA PHE A 34 5.36 5.32 -13.05
C PHE A 34 6.61 5.60 -13.89
N ARG A 35 7.20 4.58 -14.54
CA ARG A 35 8.40 4.74 -15.38
C ARG A 35 8.09 5.12 -16.83
N ASN A 36 7.01 4.59 -17.39
CA ASN A 36 6.81 4.55 -18.85
C ASN A 36 5.61 5.37 -19.34
N HIS A 37 4.62 5.68 -18.49
CA HIS A 37 3.45 6.46 -18.93
C HIS A 37 3.86 7.87 -19.38
N ASP A 38 3.52 8.27 -20.59
CA ASP A 38 3.83 9.60 -21.12
C ASP A 38 2.79 10.62 -20.62
N LEU A 39 3.16 11.38 -19.58
CA LEU A 39 2.30 12.39 -18.95
C LEU A 39 2.02 13.59 -19.85
N ASP A 40 2.87 13.88 -20.84
CA ASP A 40 2.68 15.02 -21.74
C ASP A 40 1.69 14.64 -22.85
N LYS A 41 1.80 13.42 -23.37
CA LYS A 41 0.90 12.91 -24.42
C LYS A 41 -0.45 12.43 -23.89
N PHE A 42 -0.45 11.70 -22.77
CA PHE A 42 -1.65 11.00 -22.25
C PHE A 42 -2.18 11.60 -20.95
N GLY A 43 -1.56 12.69 -20.47
CA GLY A 43 -2.00 13.40 -19.28
C GLY A 43 -1.85 12.58 -18.00
N GLU A 44 -2.52 13.05 -16.95
CA GLU A 44 -2.51 12.40 -15.63
C GLU A 44 -3.23 11.05 -15.65
N LEU A 45 -2.83 10.17 -14.74
CA LEU A 45 -3.27 8.79 -14.72
C LEU A 45 -3.86 8.40 -13.36
N ALA A 46 -4.93 7.59 -13.38
CA ALA A 46 -5.42 6.85 -12.24
C ALA A 46 -5.33 5.34 -12.52
N LEU A 47 -4.72 4.57 -11.61
CA LEU A 47 -4.77 3.11 -11.59
C LEU A 47 -5.71 2.67 -10.45
N PHE A 48 -6.74 1.91 -10.79
CA PHE A 48 -7.65 1.27 -9.84
C PHE A 48 -7.36 -0.23 -9.77
N TRP A 49 -7.18 -0.75 -8.57
CA TRP A 49 -6.75 -2.13 -8.35
C TRP A 49 -7.15 -2.62 -6.97
N SER A 50 -7.24 -3.94 -6.81
CA SER A 50 -7.48 -4.60 -5.52
C SER A 50 -6.64 -5.86 -5.49
N ASN A 51 -6.37 -6.38 -4.30
CA ASN A 51 -5.53 -7.56 -4.13
C ASN A 51 -6.28 -8.61 -3.32
N SER A 52 -5.98 -9.88 -3.57
CA SER A 52 -6.12 -10.93 -2.57
C SER A 52 -5.35 -10.54 -1.30
N PRO A 53 -5.65 -11.15 -0.14
CA PRO A 53 -5.00 -10.83 1.14
C PRO A 53 -3.49 -10.66 1.03
N ALA A 54 -3.00 -9.46 1.39
CA ALA A 54 -1.59 -9.12 1.33
C ALA A 54 -1.20 -8.08 2.39
N VAL A 55 -0.05 -8.25 3.01
CA VAL A 55 0.63 -7.21 3.80
C VAL A 55 1.65 -6.50 2.91
N VAL A 56 1.54 -5.17 2.86
CA VAL A 56 2.39 -4.32 2.01
C VAL A 56 3.14 -3.30 2.87
N ILE A 57 4.45 -3.49 3.01
CA ILE A 57 5.32 -2.61 3.79
C ILE A 57 5.93 -1.51 2.90
N GLY A 58 6.28 -0.38 3.52
CA GLY A 58 7.00 0.70 2.86
C GLY A 58 8.46 0.35 2.57
N ARG A 59 9.06 1.08 1.61
CA ARG A 59 10.42 0.83 1.10
C ARG A 59 11.50 0.70 2.19
N HIS A 60 11.43 1.51 3.26
CA HIS A 60 12.45 1.62 4.29
C HIS A 60 12.06 1.01 5.64
N GLN A 61 11.05 0.14 5.65
CA GLN A 61 10.56 -0.50 6.88
C GLN A 61 11.26 -1.84 7.16
N ASN A 62 11.16 -2.30 8.40
CA ASN A 62 11.58 -3.63 8.81
C ASN A 62 10.34 -4.56 8.87
N PRO A 63 10.26 -5.60 8.04
CA PRO A 63 9.08 -6.49 7.96
C PRO A 63 8.77 -7.16 9.30
N PHE A 64 9.80 -7.56 10.04
CA PHE A 64 9.65 -8.26 11.32
C PHE A 64 9.18 -7.35 12.45
N LEU A 65 9.31 -6.03 12.31
CA LEU A 65 8.77 -5.05 13.25
C LEU A 65 7.30 -4.72 12.93
N GLU A 66 6.94 -4.79 11.66
CA GLU A 66 5.69 -4.22 11.13
C GLU A 66 4.56 -5.25 10.97
N ALA A 67 4.90 -6.52 10.85
CA ALA A 67 3.95 -7.58 10.57
C ALA A 67 4.26 -8.86 11.36
N ASP A 68 3.21 -9.64 11.62
CA ASP A 68 3.35 -11.01 12.10
C ASP A 68 3.61 -11.93 10.90
N ILE A 69 4.90 -12.03 10.52
CA ILE A 69 5.35 -12.77 9.33
C ILE A 69 4.91 -14.24 9.35
N GLN A 70 4.85 -14.87 10.52
CA GLN A 70 4.40 -16.26 10.61
C GLN A 70 2.88 -16.39 10.46
N TYR A 71 2.11 -15.49 11.07
CA TYR A 71 0.67 -15.49 10.91
C TYR A 71 0.28 -15.31 9.43
N ILE A 72 0.88 -14.35 8.72
CA ILE A 72 0.55 -14.11 7.33
C ILE A 72 0.92 -15.30 6.43
N ASP A 73 2.09 -15.91 6.64
CA ASP A 73 2.53 -17.08 5.89
C ASP A 73 1.59 -18.28 6.09
N LYS A 74 1.24 -18.58 7.35
CA LYS A 74 0.30 -19.67 7.70
C LYS A 74 -1.10 -19.49 7.13
N ASN A 75 -1.54 -18.24 6.91
CA ASN A 75 -2.87 -17.93 6.39
C ASN A 75 -2.88 -17.65 4.88
N GLY A 76 -1.76 -17.87 4.18
CA GLY A 76 -1.67 -17.63 2.74
C GLY A 76 -1.85 -16.16 2.36
N ILE A 77 -1.48 -15.24 3.26
CA ILE A 77 -1.51 -13.79 3.04
C ILE A 77 -0.17 -13.39 2.44
N ASP A 78 -0.21 -12.79 1.24
CA ASP A 78 1.00 -12.38 0.53
C ASP A 78 1.79 -11.32 1.31
N PHE A 79 3.11 -11.29 1.12
CA PHE A 79 3.98 -10.28 1.74
C PHE A 79 4.76 -9.51 0.67
N ALA A 80 4.53 -8.20 0.58
CA ALA A 80 5.19 -7.35 -0.41
C ALA A 80 5.87 -6.12 0.22
N ARG A 81 6.98 -5.70 -0.40
CA ARG A 81 7.56 -4.37 -0.18
C ARG A 81 7.25 -3.51 -1.40
N ARG A 82 6.66 -2.32 -1.19
CA ARG A 82 6.38 -1.38 -2.29
C ARG A 82 7.54 -0.41 -2.51
N HIS A 83 7.52 0.26 -3.65
CA HIS A 83 8.57 1.22 -4.02
C HIS A 83 8.45 2.59 -3.33
N SER A 84 7.26 2.97 -2.87
CA SER A 84 7.01 4.19 -2.09
C SER A 84 7.41 4.04 -0.62
N GLY A 85 7.59 5.16 0.07
CA GLY A 85 7.78 5.18 1.53
C GLY A 85 6.47 4.98 2.29
N GLY A 86 6.42 5.39 3.55
CA GLY A 86 5.25 5.28 4.42
C GLY A 86 5.20 3.99 5.23
N GLY A 87 4.10 3.81 5.98
CA GLY A 87 3.88 2.68 6.89
C GLY A 87 3.35 1.42 6.21
N THR A 88 3.08 0.39 6.99
CA THR A 88 2.56 -0.89 6.52
C THR A 88 1.04 -0.86 6.44
N VAL A 89 0.49 -1.49 5.40
CA VAL A 89 -0.95 -1.64 5.19
C VAL A 89 -1.30 -3.09 4.91
N TYR A 90 -2.52 -3.48 5.24
CA TYR A 90 -3.13 -4.73 4.81
C TYR A 90 -4.06 -4.45 3.63
N HIS A 91 -4.03 -5.31 2.64
CA HIS A 91 -5.00 -5.38 1.56
C HIS A 91 -5.76 -6.69 1.69
N GLY A 92 -7.05 -6.68 1.41
CA GLY A 92 -7.85 -7.86 1.17
C GLY A 92 -8.97 -7.56 0.18
N ASN A 93 -9.99 -8.42 0.17
CA ASN A 93 -11.10 -8.33 -0.79
C ASN A 93 -11.99 -7.11 -0.53
N GLY A 94 -11.99 -6.61 0.71
CA GLY A 94 -12.71 -5.42 1.14
C GLY A 94 -12.00 -4.11 0.90
N ASN A 95 -10.80 -4.14 0.30
CA ASN A 95 -9.94 -2.98 0.12
C ASN A 95 -9.83 -2.58 -1.36
N LEU A 96 -10.03 -1.28 -1.63
CA LEU A 96 -9.73 -0.65 -2.91
C LEU A 96 -8.39 0.09 -2.85
N ASN A 97 -7.52 -0.16 -3.83
CA ASN A 97 -6.32 0.62 -4.04
C ASN A 97 -6.50 1.60 -5.22
N VAL A 98 -6.03 2.84 -5.03
CA VAL A 98 -6.03 3.86 -6.07
C VAL A 98 -4.64 4.50 -6.14
N SER A 99 -4.05 4.57 -7.34
CA SER A 99 -2.76 5.25 -7.58
C SER A 99 -2.95 6.38 -8.58
N LEU A 100 -2.69 7.61 -8.14
CA LEU A 100 -2.84 8.83 -8.92
C LEU A 100 -1.48 9.36 -9.34
N LEU A 101 -1.16 9.25 -10.62
CA LEU A 101 0.12 9.60 -11.23
C LEU A 101 0.03 10.97 -11.91
N THR A 102 0.95 11.85 -11.52
CA THR A 102 1.05 13.22 -12.03
C THR A 102 2.51 13.60 -12.30
N THR A 103 2.74 14.77 -12.87
CA THR A 103 4.06 15.41 -12.78
C THR A 103 4.36 15.77 -11.32
N GLN A 104 5.64 15.89 -10.95
CA GLN A 104 6.05 16.35 -9.63
C GLN A 104 5.48 17.75 -9.32
N LYS A 105 5.43 18.64 -10.32
CA LYS A 105 4.87 19.98 -10.20
C LYS A 105 3.37 19.96 -9.83
N ASN A 106 2.61 19.01 -10.37
CA ASN A 106 1.17 18.92 -10.16
C ASN A 106 0.78 18.03 -8.97
N HIS A 107 1.75 17.35 -8.35
CA HIS A 107 1.51 16.44 -7.24
C HIS A 107 0.91 17.17 -6.04
N CYS A 108 -0.26 16.72 -5.58
CA CYS A 108 -0.95 17.32 -4.45
C CYS A 108 -1.79 16.26 -3.71
N ARG A 109 -1.24 15.73 -2.61
CA ARG A 109 -1.94 14.73 -1.77
C ARG A 109 -3.23 15.27 -1.15
N PRO A 110 -3.27 16.48 -0.56
CA PRO A 110 -4.50 17.00 0.04
C PRO A 110 -5.65 17.12 -0.96
N ARG A 111 -5.39 17.60 -2.18
CA ARG A 111 -6.41 17.69 -3.24
C ARG A 111 -6.95 16.31 -3.60
N ASN A 112 -6.06 15.33 -3.75
CA ASN A 112 -6.46 13.97 -4.11
C ASN A 112 -7.38 13.36 -3.03
N LEU A 113 -7.05 13.55 -1.74
CA LEU A 113 -7.86 13.03 -0.63
C LEU A 113 -9.18 13.76 -0.46
N GLN A 114 -9.18 15.09 -0.63
CA GLN A 114 -10.41 15.86 -0.61
C GLN A 114 -11.35 15.47 -1.75
N TRP A 115 -10.82 15.21 -2.94
CA TRP A 115 -11.61 14.72 -4.06
C TRP A 115 -12.23 13.35 -3.75
N ILE A 116 -11.44 12.37 -3.29
CA ILE A 116 -11.94 11.04 -2.96
C ILE A 116 -12.98 11.09 -1.84
N ALA A 117 -12.68 11.75 -0.73
CA ALA A 117 -13.60 11.89 0.39
C ALA A 117 -14.88 12.61 -0.03
N GLY A 118 -14.77 13.71 -0.77
CA GLY A 118 -15.93 14.48 -1.24
C GLY A 118 -16.85 13.68 -2.16
N VAL A 119 -16.29 12.92 -3.10
CA VAL A 119 -17.06 12.06 -4.01
C VAL A 119 -17.79 10.96 -3.23
N ILE A 120 -17.11 10.30 -2.31
CA ILE A 120 -17.71 9.23 -1.50
C ILE A 120 -18.81 9.80 -0.59
N ASN A 121 -18.56 10.92 0.11
CA ASN A 121 -19.55 11.56 0.98
C ASN A 121 -20.83 11.93 0.23
N GLN A 122 -20.70 12.52 -0.96
CA GLN A 122 -21.85 12.97 -1.76
C GLN A 122 -22.74 11.84 -2.26
N ASN A 123 -22.21 10.63 -2.45
CA ASN A 123 -22.92 9.53 -3.10
C ASN A 123 -23.36 8.45 -2.11
N PHE A 124 -22.67 8.29 -0.97
CA PHE A 124 -22.97 7.23 0.00
C PHE A 124 -23.44 7.76 1.36
N GLY A 125 -23.59 9.07 1.54
CA GLY A 125 -24.10 9.66 2.79
C GLY A 125 -23.16 9.52 4.00
N VAL A 126 -21.89 9.19 3.77
CA VAL A 126 -20.85 9.13 4.81
C VAL A 126 -20.18 10.49 5.04
N ASN A 127 -19.42 10.63 6.12
CA ASN A 127 -18.74 11.89 6.47
C ASN A 127 -17.22 11.70 6.64
N LEU A 128 -16.53 11.47 5.53
CA LEU A 128 -15.08 11.34 5.48
C LEU A 128 -14.38 12.70 5.49
N ILE A 129 -13.26 12.76 6.22
CA ILE A 129 -12.41 13.95 6.38
C ILE A 129 -11.00 13.62 5.92
N ALA A 130 -10.51 14.37 4.93
CA ALA A 130 -9.09 14.37 4.56
C ALA A 130 -8.29 15.19 5.58
N THR A 131 -7.37 14.54 6.31
CA THR A 131 -6.60 15.16 7.38
C THR A 131 -5.33 15.85 6.87
N LYS A 132 -4.74 16.72 7.70
CA LYS A 132 -3.43 17.34 7.42
C LYS A 132 -2.27 16.34 7.36
N ARG A 133 -2.46 15.12 7.86
CA ARG A 133 -1.46 14.03 7.80
C ARG A 133 -1.60 13.17 6.54
N ASP A 134 -2.40 13.61 5.58
CA ASP A 134 -2.71 12.88 4.35
C ASP A 134 -3.37 11.51 4.61
N ASP A 135 -4.27 11.46 5.58
CA ASP A 135 -5.15 10.30 5.86
C ASP A 135 -6.62 10.65 5.57
N ILE A 136 -7.47 9.64 5.35
CA ILE A 136 -8.94 9.79 5.35
C ILE A 136 -9.52 9.10 6.59
N ILE A 137 -10.29 9.85 7.36
CA ILE A 137 -10.90 9.40 8.63
C ILE A 137 -12.39 9.74 8.69
N PHE A 138 -13.13 9.05 9.55
CA PHE A 138 -14.42 9.49 10.06
C PHE A 138 -14.27 10.57 11.15
N PRO A 139 -15.35 11.28 11.53
CA PRO A 139 -15.29 12.32 12.56
C PRO A 139 -14.93 11.79 13.95
N ASP A 140 -15.17 10.50 14.20
CA ASP A 140 -14.80 9.78 15.42
C ASP A 140 -13.36 9.22 15.40
N GLU A 141 -12.53 9.71 14.48
CA GLU A 141 -11.11 9.35 14.29
C GLU A 141 -10.84 7.91 13.81
N ARG A 142 -11.87 7.15 13.41
CA ARG A 142 -11.66 5.88 12.70
C ARG A 142 -10.99 6.14 11.34
N LYS A 143 -9.80 5.58 11.14
CA LYS A 143 -9.06 5.68 9.88
C LYS A 143 -9.58 4.68 8.86
N VAL A 144 -9.87 5.17 7.65
CA VAL A 144 -10.43 4.38 6.53
C VAL A 144 -9.43 4.25 5.37
N SER A 145 -8.46 5.17 5.30
CA SER A 145 -7.45 5.18 4.22
C SER A 145 -6.05 5.41 4.76
N GLY A 146 -5.10 4.58 4.33
CA GLY A 146 -3.67 4.82 4.44
C GLY A 146 -3.10 5.24 3.09
N THR A 147 -2.15 6.18 3.10
CA THR A 147 -1.64 6.77 1.86
C THR A 147 -0.13 6.88 1.87
N ALA A 148 0.47 6.84 0.69
CA ALA A 148 1.89 7.08 0.48
C ALA A 148 2.14 7.71 -0.89
N ALA A 149 3.32 8.29 -1.05
CA ALA A 149 3.70 8.91 -2.31
C ALA A 149 5.13 8.52 -2.67
N ARG A 150 5.41 8.58 -3.98
CA ARG A 150 6.76 8.52 -4.52
C ARG A 150 6.94 9.67 -5.48
N ILE A 151 8.04 10.39 -5.32
CA ILE A 151 8.46 11.47 -6.21
C ILE A 151 9.85 11.12 -6.72
N ALA A 152 10.01 11.02 -8.04
CA ALA A 152 11.31 10.81 -8.67
C ALA A 152 11.28 11.25 -10.13
N ARG A 153 12.41 11.75 -10.63
CA ARG A 153 12.62 12.07 -12.07
C ARG A 153 11.51 12.97 -12.66
N GLY A 154 11.09 14.00 -11.92
CA GLY A 154 10.05 14.94 -12.38
C GLY A 154 8.61 14.40 -12.35
N ARG A 155 8.40 13.17 -11.85
CA ARG A 155 7.11 12.50 -11.77
C ARG A 155 6.76 12.18 -10.32
N ALA A 156 5.48 12.00 -10.06
CA ALA A 156 5.02 11.59 -8.75
C ALA A 156 3.74 10.75 -8.84
N TYR A 157 3.65 9.70 -8.02
CA TYR A 157 2.34 9.09 -7.73
C TYR A 157 1.98 9.29 -6.27
N HIS A 158 0.68 9.45 -6.03
CA HIS A 158 0.04 9.33 -4.73
C HIS A 158 -0.85 8.09 -4.77
N HIS A 159 -0.56 7.10 -3.93
CA HIS A 159 -1.44 5.95 -3.81
C HIS A 159 -2.03 5.81 -2.42
N LEU A 160 -3.14 5.10 -2.35
CA LEU A 160 -3.89 4.91 -1.13
C LEU A 160 -4.68 3.61 -1.14
N THR A 161 -4.99 3.16 0.08
CA THR A 161 -5.99 2.14 0.38
C THR A 161 -7.30 2.82 0.75
N LEU A 162 -8.43 2.17 0.48
CA LEU A 162 -9.74 2.52 1.01
C LEU A 162 -10.36 1.23 1.56
N LEU A 163 -10.54 1.17 2.87
CA LEU A 163 -11.24 0.08 3.53
C LEU A 163 -12.75 0.25 3.30
N VAL A 164 -13.31 -0.57 2.42
CA VAL A 164 -14.73 -0.53 2.08
C VAL A 164 -15.50 -1.48 2.98
N ASP A 165 -15.17 -2.77 2.92
CA ASP A 165 -15.79 -3.83 3.73
C ASP A 165 -14.82 -5.00 3.93
N GLU A 166 -13.84 -4.80 4.81
CA GLU A 166 -12.70 -5.69 5.04
C GLU A 166 -12.81 -6.46 6.35
N ASP A 167 -12.13 -7.60 6.44
CA ASP A 167 -11.91 -8.27 7.71
C ASP A 167 -10.88 -7.50 8.55
N LEU A 168 -11.39 -6.63 9.43
CA LEU A 168 -10.56 -5.80 10.30
C LEU A 168 -9.79 -6.60 11.36
N ASP A 169 -10.20 -7.83 11.68
CA ASP A 169 -9.52 -8.67 12.66
C ASP A 169 -8.30 -9.35 12.04
N VAL A 170 -8.44 -9.88 10.82
CA VAL A 170 -7.30 -10.36 10.01
C VAL A 170 -6.30 -9.22 9.77
N LEU A 171 -6.78 -8.01 9.45
CA LEU A 171 -5.94 -6.83 9.31
C LEU A 171 -5.13 -6.57 10.59
N ARG A 172 -5.81 -6.45 11.75
CA ARG A 172 -5.16 -6.15 13.03
C ARG A 172 -4.16 -7.23 13.40
N ARG A 173 -4.52 -8.50 13.21
CA ARG A 173 -3.64 -9.64 13.54
C ARG A 173 -2.41 -9.66 12.65
N SER A 174 -2.57 -9.43 11.35
CA SER A 174 -1.47 -9.41 10.37
C SER A 174 -0.42 -8.35 10.66
N LEU A 175 -0.85 -7.18 11.18
CA LEU A 175 0.03 -6.05 11.47
C LEU A 175 0.52 -6.00 12.93
N ASN A 176 0.21 -7.01 13.74
CA ASN A 176 0.63 -7.09 15.14
C ASN A 176 1.87 -7.97 15.30
N SER A 177 3.04 -7.42 14.98
CA SER A 177 4.31 -8.14 15.13
C SER A 177 4.55 -8.56 16.58
N PRO A 178 4.94 -9.84 16.84
CA PRO A 178 5.36 -10.31 18.16
C PRO A 178 6.74 -9.74 18.58
N PHE A 179 7.48 -9.13 17.65
CA PHE A 179 8.82 -8.60 17.87
C PHE A 179 8.85 -7.08 18.05
N LYS A 180 7.68 -6.42 18.07
CA LYS A 180 7.54 -4.96 18.08
C LYS A 180 8.39 -4.26 19.16
N ASN A 181 8.51 -4.86 20.34
CA ASN A 181 9.27 -4.31 21.46
C ASN A 181 10.63 -5.00 21.69
N ARG A 182 11.02 -5.91 20.78
CA ARG A 182 12.22 -6.74 20.86
C ARG A 182 13.27 -6.36 19.81
N ILE A 183 12.87 -5.59 18.79
CA ILE A 183 13.73 -5.16 17.69
C ILE A 183 14.21 -3.73 17.90
N LYS A 184 15.53 -3.54 17.88
CA LYS A 184 16.19 -2.23 17.80
C LYS A 184 16.65 -1.97 16.36
N THR A 185 16.15 -0.91 15.73
CA THR A 185 16.46 -0.56 14.33
C THR A 185 16.23 0.93 14.05
N ASN A 186 16.87 1.46 13.00
CA ASN A 186 16.59 2.80 12.45
C ASN A 186 15.59 2.77 11.28
N ALA A 187 14.91 1.64 11.06
CA ALA A 187 13.88 1.51 10.04
C ALA A 187 12.70 2.48 10.26
N THR A 188 12.08 2.90 9.17
CA THR A 188 10.84 3.69 9.24
C THR A 188 9.74 2.86 9.88
N GLN A 189 9.17 3.35 10.97
CA GLN A 189 8.07 2.68 11.66
C GLN A 189 6.72 3.15 11.16
N SER A 190 5.72 2.28 11.16
CA SER A 190 4.34 2.72 10.99
C SER A 190 3.90 3.65 12.10
N VAL A 191 3.05 4.61 11.77
CA VAL A 191 2.26 5.37 12.74
C VAL A 191 0.93 4.65 12.91
N PRO A 192 0.68 3.95 14.04
CA PRO A 192 -0.56 3.22 14.23
C PRO A 192 -1.75 4.17 14.23
N ALA A 193 -2.83 3.77 13.55
CA ALA A 193 -4.11 4.44 13.73
C ALA A 193 -4.66 4.06 15.12
N LYS A 194 -5.20 5.05 15.84
CA LYS A 194 -5.86 4.81 17.13
C LYS A 194 -7.08 3.90 16.97
N HIS A 195 -7.86 4.15 15.91
CA HIS A 195 -8.99 3.34 15.50
C HIS A 195 -8.94 3.13 13.98
N VAL A 196 -9.31 1.93 13.53
CA VAL A 196 -9.47 1.59 12.12
C VAL A 196 -10.96 1.37 11.88
N GLY A 197 -11.49 1.94 10.80
CA GLY A 197 -12.86 1.75 10.35
C GLY A 197 -12.94 1.51 8.85
N GLN A 198 -14.15 1.34 8.36
CA GLN A 198 -14.42 1.05 6.95
C GLN A 198 -15.76 1.66 6.52
N LEU A 199 -15.94 1.84 5.21
CA LEU A 199 -17.14 2.50 4.68
C LEU A 199 -18.44 1.76 5.03
N SER A 200 -18.43 0.42 5.04
CA SER A 200 -19.61 -0.40 5.31
C SER A 200 -20.22 -0.22 6.70
N GLN A 201 -19.46 0.35 7.65
CA GLN A 201 -19.95 0.67 8.99
C GLN A 201 -20.92 1.86 8.99
N ASP A 202 -20.78 2.79 8.04
CA ASP A 202 -21.55 4.02 7.95
C ASP A 202 -22.43 4.07 6.67
N ALA A 203 -22.16 3.18 5.70
CA ALA A 203 -22.98 2.93 4.52
C ALA A 203 -23.16 1.41 4.32
N PRO A 204 -24.10 0.76 5.05
CA PRO A 204 -24.28 -0.69 4.99
C PRO A 204 -24.57 -1.19 3.57
N GLY A 205 -23.90 -2.27 3.18
CA GLY A 205 -24.06 -2.91 1.87
C GLY A 205 -23.19 -2.32 0.75
N ILE A 206 -22.44 -1.24 1.02
CA ILE A 206 -21.50 -0.67 0.05
C ILE A 206 -20.42 -1.68 -0.36
N THR A 207 -20.16 -1.77 -1.65
CA THR A 207 -19.18 -2.72 -2.21
C THR A 207 -17.96 -2.01 -2.78
N VAL A 208 -16.84 -2.75 -2.87
CA VAL A 208 -15.61 -2.26 -3.49
C VAL A 208 -15.85 -1.85 -4.95
N ASP A 209 -16.68 -2.59 -5.68
CA ASP A 209 -16.97 -2.31 -7.09
C ASP A 209 -17.77 -1.01 -7.27
N GLU A 210 -18.78 -0.77 -6.43
CA GLU A 210 -19.53 0.51 -6.45
C GLU A 210 -18.63 1.71 -6.17
N VAL A 211 -17.75 1.61 -5.15
CA VAL A 211 -16.80 2.69 -4.83
C VAL A 211 -15.81 2.90 -5.98
N LYS A 212 -15.31 1.82 -6.58
CA LYS A 212 -14.38 1.86 -7.72
C LYS A 212 -15.03 2.53 -8.93
N GLU A 213 -16.22 2.10 -9.34
CA GLU A 213 -16.95 2.68 -10.46
C GLU A 213 -17.28 4.15 -10.23
N LEU A 214 -17.68 4.53 -9.01
CA LEU A 214 -17.93 5.92 -8.65
C LEU A 214 -16.68 6.78 -8.84
N LEU A 215 -15.52 6.32 -8.34
CA LEU A 215 -14.28 7.07 -8.44
C LEU A 215 -13.75 7.11 -9.88
N ILE A 216 -13.91 6.05 -10.67
CA ILE A 216 -13.59 6.04 -12.11
C ILE A 216 -14.40 7.11 -12.84
N ASN A 217 -15.73 7.09 -12.67
CA ASN A 217 -16.64 8.05 -13.31
C ASN A 217 -16.32 9.49 -12.89
N SER A 218 -16.01 9.70 -11.61
CA SER A 218 -15.63 11.02 -11.09
C SER A 218 -14.28 11.50 -11.62
N PHE A 219 -13.29 10.61 -11.74
CA PHE A 219 -11.98 10.95 -12.29
C PHE A 219 -12.09 11.31 -13.77
N GLN A 220 -12.84 10.52 -14.55
CA GLN A 220 -13.07 10.74 -15.98
C GLN A 220 -13.61 12.15 -16.26
N LYS A 221 -14.57 12.62 -15.45
CA LYS A 221 -15.20 13.95 -15.55
C LYS A 221 -14.23 15.12 -15.35
N GLN A 222 -13.02 14.89 -14.81
CA GLN A 222 -12.00 15.94 -14.66
C GLN A 222 -11.31 16.29 -15.99
N PHE A 223 -11.51 15.49 -17.04
CA PHE A 223 -10.80 15.59 -18.31
C PHE A 223 -11.77 15.75 -19.50
N LYS A 224 -11.37 16.52 -20.52
CA LYS A 224 -12.13 16.62 -21.78
C LYS A 224 -12.11 15.32 -22.57
N LYS A 225 -10.96 14.63 -22.57
CA LYS A 225 -10.76 13.31 -23.16
C LYS A 225 -10.11 12.42 -22.11
N CYS A 226 -10.68 11.24 -21.90
CA CYS A 226 -10.13 10.27 -20.96
C CYS A 226 -10.16 8.89 -21.59
N GLN A 227 -8.99 8.25 -21.69
CA GLN A 227 -8.87 6.88 -22.15
C GLN A 227 -9.00 5.93 -20.95
N ILE A 228 -9.69 4.81 -21.14
CA ILE A 228 -9.86 3.77 -20.12
C ILE A 228 -9.26 2.48 -20.68
N ILE A 229 -8.37 1.85 -19.90
CA ILE A 229 -7.63 0.65 -20.27
C ILE A 229 -7.82 -0.39 -19.16
N THR A 230 -8.35 -1.56 -19.52
CA THR A 230 -8.43 -2.69 -18.60
C THR A 230 -7.16 -3.53 -18.71
N VAL A 231 -6.55 -3.84 -17.56
CA VAL A 231 -5.40 -4.74 -17.46
C VAL A 231 -5.90 -6.11 -17.05
N GLU A 232 -6.04 -6.99 -18.03
CA GLU A 232 -6.50 -8.37 -17.87
C GLU A 232 -5.34 -9.33 -17.62
N GLU A 233 -4.24 -9.11 -18.33
CA GLU A 233 -3.03 -9.91 -18.23
C GLU A 233 -1.80 -9.00 -18.14
N ILE A 234 -0.82 -9.43 -17.36
CA ILE A 234 0.46 -8.77 -17.23
C ILE A 234 1.50 -9.58 -18.00
N SER A 235 1.83 -9.09 -19.19
CA SER A 235 2.74 -9.73 -20.13
C SER A 235 3.77 -8.74 -20.67
N GLU A 236 4.87 -9.25 -21.23
CA GLU A 236 5.92 -8.44 -21.86
C GLU A 236 5.43 -7.69 -23.10
N SER A 237 4.40 -8.19 -23.78
CA SER A 237 3.81 -7.50 -24.93
C SER A 237 3.00 -6.27 -24.51
N ALA A 238 2.26 -6.36 -23.39
CA ALA A 238 1.50 -5.24 -22.85
C ALA A 238 2.39 -4.26 -22.06
N PHE A 239 3.36 -4.78 -21.32
CA PHE A 239 4.26 -4.03 -20.46
C PHE A 239 5.70 -4.50 -20.65
N PRO A 240 6.45 -3.93 -21.60
CA PRO A 240 7.85 -4.28 -21.83
C PRO A 240 8.70 -4.14 -20.56
N ASP A 241 9.57 -5.13 -20.32
CA ASP A 241 10.47 -5.30 -19.17
C ASP A 241 9.75 -5.50 -17.81
N ILE A 242 8.45 -5.79 -17.78
CA ILE A 242 7.70 -5.93 -16.52
C ILE A 242 8.17 -7.13 -15.70
N GLN A 243 8.64 -8.21 -16.35
CA GLN A 243 9.12 -9.40 -15.65
C GLN A 243 10.32 -9.11 -14.76
N LYS A 244 11.16 -8.13 -15.13
CA LYS A 244 12.29 -7.70 -14.28
C LYS A 244 11.78 -7.14 -12.96
N THR A 245 10.74 -6.30 -13.02
CA THR A 245 10.12 -5.71 -11.84
C THR A 245 9.40 -6.78 -11.01
N GLN A 246 8.70 -7.73 -11.64
CA GLN A 246 8.06 -8.84 -10.92
C GLN A 246 9.08 -9.72 -10.19
N LYS A 247 10.20 -10.08 -10.85
CA LYS A 247 11.29 -10.85 -10.24
C LYS A 247 11.90 -10.11 -9.05
N GLU A 248 12.12 -8.81 -9.17
CA GLU A 248 12.58 -7.97 -8.05
C GLU A 248 11.57 -8.01 -6.90
N LEU A 249 10.28 -7.74 -7.16
CA LEU A 249 9.24 -7.68 -6.13
C LEU A 249 9.07 -9.00 -5.36
N LEU A 250 9.31 -10.15 -6.00
CA LEU A 250 9.24 -11.48 -5.39
C LEU A 250 10.52 -11.86 -4.62
N SER A 251 11.66 -11.21 -4.90
CA SER A 251 12.95 -11.65 -4.39
C SER A 251 13.09 -11.40 -2.89
N TRP A 252 13.92 -12.23 -2.23
CA TRP A 252 14.28 -12.03 -0.83
C TRP A 252 15.01 -10.68 -0.66
N GLU A 253 15.86 -10.35 -1.61
CA GLU A 253 16.67 -9.13 -1.62
C GLU A 253 15.79 -7.89 -1.52
N TRP A 254 14.66 -7.90 -2.22
CA TRP A 254 13.70 -6.80 -2.18
C TRP A 254 12.81 -6.86 -0.94
N ARG A 255 12.13 -7.98 -0.70
CA ARG A 255 11.12 -8.09 0.36
C ARG A 255 11.73 -7.94 1.75
N PHE A 256 12.87 -8.57 2.01
CA PHE A 256 13.46 -8.67 3.34
C PHE A 256 14.83 -7.99 3.43
N ALA A 257 15.71 -8.14 2.44
CA ALA A 257 17.09 -7.64 2.55
C ALA A 257 17.22 -6.11 2.41
N LYS A 258 16.22 -5.40 1.88
CA LYS A 258 16.18 -3.92 1.92
C LYS A 258 15.91 -3.34 3.30
N SER A 259 15.64 -4.18 4.30
CA SER A 259 15.43 -3.73 5.67
C SER A 259 16.73 -3.16 6.25
N PRO A 260 16.66 -1.99 6.91
CA PRO A 260 17.80 -1.49 7.66
C PRO A 260 18.26 -2.48 8.72
N LYS A 261 19.54 -2.39 9.10
CA LYS A 261 20.14 -3.23 10.15
C LYS A 261 19.26 -3.21 11.40
N PHE A 262 19.15 -4.38 12.04
CA PHE A 262 18.44 -4.49 13.29
C PHE A 262 19.08 -5.50 14.24
N ILE A 263 18.74 -5.34 15.52
CA ILE A 263 19.14 -6.24 16.61
C ILE A 263 17.87 -6.74 17.27
N LEU A 264 17.71 -8.06 17.37
CA LEU A 264 16.65 -8.72 18.12
C LEU A 264 17.21 -9.14 19.49
N ASP A 265 16.51 -8.80 20.58
CA ASP A 265 16.80 -9.17 21.97
C ASP A 265 18.28 -9.01 22.41
N ASP A 266 18.99 -8.03 21.83
CA ASP A 266 20.42 -7.77 22.07
C ASP A 266 21.38 -8.95 21.77
N ASN A 267 20.89 -10.02 21.17
CA ASN A 267 21.65 -11.26 20.96
C ASN A 267 21.74 -11.69 19.49
N VAL A 268 20.85 -11.19 18.61
CA VAL A 268 20.83 -11.52 17.19
C VAL A 268 20.91 -10.24 16.36
N GLN A 269 22.02 -10.08 15.61
CA GLN A 269 22.22 -8.96 14.70
C GLN A 269 21.97 -9.40 13.26
N VAL A 270 21.11 -8.66 12.56
CA VAL A 270 20.73 -8.93 11.17
C VAL A 270 21.07 -7.75 10.28
N GLU A 271 21.74 -8.02 9.18
CA GLU A 271 22.12 -7.04 8.16
C GLU A 271 21.78 -7.57 6.78
N ASN A 272 21.06 -6.76 5.98
CA ASN A 272 20.55 -7.15 4.67
C ASN A 272 19.76 -8.48 4.71
N GLY A 273 18.95 -8.67 5.76
CA GLY A 273 18.17 -9.89 5.95
C GLY A 273 18.98 -11.14 6.29
N ILE A 274 20.30 -11.02 6.51
CA ILE A 274 21.19 -12.12 6.86
C ILE A 274 21.68 -11.97 8.30
N ILE A 275 21.70 -13.08 9.04
CA ILE A 275 22.16 -13.14 10.43
C ILE A 275 23.69 -13.00 10.44
N LYS A 276 24.20 -11.96 11.10
CA LYS A 276 25.64 -11.67 11.20
C LYS A 276 26.25 -12.09 12.53
N VAL A 277 25.47 -11.94 13.60
CA VAL A 277 25.87 -12.34 14.95
C VAL A 277 24.64 -12.99 15.59
N SER A 278 24.84 -14.12 16.27
CA SER A 278 23.81 -14.75 17.08
C SER A 278 24.46 -15.47 18.26
N SER A 279 23.99 -15.20 19.48
CA SER A 279 24.20 -16.08 20.63
C SER A 279 22.98 -16.97 20.93
N ASN A 280 21.93 -16.88 20.11
CA ASN A 280 20.75 -17.74 20.20
C ASN A 280 20.92 -18.95 19.26
N PRO A 281 20.87 -20.20 19.78
CA PRO A 281 21.11 -21.41 18.99
C PRO A 281 20.06 -21.66 17.90
N ASN A 282 18.88 -21.04 17.97
CA ASN A 282 17.84 -21.14 16.94
C ASN A 282 18.21 -20.38 15.65
N TYR A 283 19.23 -19.52 15.70
CA TYR A 283 19.59 -18.62 14.61
C TYR A 283 21.01 -18.89 14.12
N GLN A 284 21.10 -19.41 12.90
CA GLN A 284 22.38 -19.75 12.27
C GLN A 284 23.04 -18.52 11.64
N ILE A 285 24.30 -18.24 12.01
CA ILE A 285 25.09 -17.18 11.37
C ILE A 285 25.24 -17.49 9.87
N GLY A 286 25.00 -16.48 9.03
CA GLY A 286 25.06 -16.59 7.58
C GLY A 286 23.74 -16.99 6.91
N SER A 287 22.73 -17.42 7.67
CA SER A 287 21.42 -17.74 7.10
C SER A 287 20.54 -16.48 6.95
N GLN A 288 19.49 -16.61 6.13
CA GLN A 288 18.40 -15.64 6.10
C GLN A 288 17.72 -15.61 7.47
N PHE A 289 17.41 -14.41 7.96
CA PHE A 289 16.60 -14.26 9.17
C PHE A 289 15.13 -14.48 8.82
N TYR A 290 14.53 -15.54 9.37
CA TYR A 290 13.11 -15.78 9.30
C TYR A 290 12.62 -16.26 10.68
N PRO A 291 11.51 -15.72 11.22
CA PRO A 291 10.99 -16.14 12.52
C PRO A 291 10.64 -17.63 12.53
N SER A 292 11.20 -18.39 13.46
CA SER A 292 10.82 -19.78 13.71
C SER A 292 9.64 -19.83 14.67
N SER A 293 8.88 -20.95 14.70
CA SER A 293 7.79 -21.13 15.67
C SER A 293 8.23 -21.00 17.14
N ASN A 294 9.50 -21.28 17.43
CA ASN A 294 10.05 -21.25 18.78
C ASN A 294 10.36 -19.82 19.26
N ASP A 295 10.35 -18.82 18.36
CA ASP A 295 10.67 -17.43 18.69
C ASP A 295 9.45 -16.62 19.15
N PHE A 296 8.26 -17.18 18.94
CA PHE A 296 7.00 -16.61 19.38
C PHE A 296 6.80 -16.98 20.84
N PRO A 297 6.39 -16.03 21.71
CA PRO A 297 5.98 -16.38 23.05
C PRO A 297 4.92 -17.48 22.94
N THR A 298 5.16 -18.62 23.58
CA THR A 298 4.11 -19.59 23.84
C THR A 298 3.05 -18.82 24.61
N ASN A 299 1.90 -18.57 24.01
CA ASN A 299 0.82 -17.90 24.69
C ASN A 299 0.57 -18.64 26.01
N GLN A 300 0.99 -18.04 27.12
CA GLN A 300 0.27 -18.23 28.37
C GLN A 300 -1.15 -17.74 28.10
N GLN A 301 -2.08 -18.64 28.43
CA GLN A 301 -3.51 -18.44 28.41
C GLN A 301 -3.89 -17.07 28.99
N HIS A 302 -4.70 -16.29 28.26
CA HIS A 302 -6.07 -15.88 28.62
C HIS A 302 -6.59 -14.82 27.64
#